data_AF-A0A7W1ZR22-F1
#
_entry.id   AF-A0A7W1ZR22-F1
#
_cell.length_a   1.000
_cell.length_b   1.000
_cell.length_c   1.000
_cell.angle_alpha   90.00
_cell.angle_beta   90.00
_cell.angle_gamma   90.00
#
_symmetry.space_group_name_H-M   'P 1'
#
loop_
_entity.id
_entity.type
_entity.pdbx_description
1 polymer ?
#
loop_
_entity_poly.entity_id
_entity_poly.type
_entity_poly.pdbx_seq_one_letter_code
_entity_poly.pdbx_strand_id
1 'polypeptide(L)'
;MKPGPWGDLECIRISIEIPTDLLTVADYTEPVEWLFKDHSREAVMEVFRKADLSPEQFREVSLDRYWSKTEAGYIVRPTFDLIVGLQPEARSVIYNLLGRFPENRAHYSSFLLRQNQIDELNIESGLSEEIIALFKKLIYGEGDLLVFNDASTILSTLPDEQKQLQFLKLISRRSTFLMKLKINQDSDIEKLVSYWGGGRRAKDIRPLLESLQRVPGGCAIDVAHLVPFFARKRMYTYPMPERGSSATRENCHWSALNFFNDPPDTRMLDPDRVEGELKKNYRKISGNPQMGDLVLFRQQNGEVVHSATYIAEDVLFTKNGEGVYQPWLLMNATDVIGIYRNLHGEISASLYRHRDWD
;
A
#
# COMPACT_ATOMS: atom_id res chain seq x y z
N MET A 1 -4.74 22.42 3.34
CA MET A 1 -5.74 21.57 4.02
C MET A 1 -6.84 22.45 4.59
N LYS A 2 -8.07 21.96 4.73
CA LYS A 2 -9.13 22.75 5.37
C LYS A 2 -8.80 22.92 6.86
N PRO A 3 -8.96 24.13 7.44
CA PRO A 3 -8.80 24.33 8.87
C PRO A 3 -9.77 23.46 9.67
N GLY A 4 -9.30 22.94 10.81
CA GLY A 4 -10.09 22.11 11.72
C GLY A 4 -9.51 22.10 13.13
N PRO A 5 -9.99 21.21 14.02
CA PRO A 5 -9.46 21.11 15.39
C PRO A 5 -7.97 20.74 15.44
N TRP A 6 -7.43 20.20 14.35
CA TRP A 6 -6.01 19.92 14.14
C TRP A 6 -5.15 21.14 13.87
N GLY A 7 -5.73 22.32 13.60
CA GLY A 7 -5.01 23.56 13.27
C GLY A 7 -4.83 23.81 11.78
N ASP A 8 -3.86 24.64 11.43
CA ASP A 8 -3.47 24.95 10.05
C ASP A 8 -2.37 23.99 9.57
N LEU A 9 -2.70 23.21 8.55
CA LEU A 9 -1.85 22.13 8.05
C LEU A 9 -1.37 22.41 6.63
N GLU A 10 -0.07 22.19 6.44
CA GLU A 10 0.58 22.16 5.14
C GLU A 10 1.01 20.73 4.82
N CYS A 11 0.65 20.25 3.63
CA CYS A 11 1.08 18.96 3.11
C CYS A 11 1.95 19.17 1.88
N ILE A 12 3.16 18.64 1.95
CA ILE A 12 4.10 18.58 0.83
C ILE A 12 4.09 17.14 0.34
N ARG A 13 3.73 16.92 -0.92
CA ARG A 13 3.79 15.58 -1.50
C ARG A 13 5.24 15.20 -1.74
N ILE A 14 5.62 14.02 -1.28
CA ILE A 14 6.94 13.42 -1.46
C ILE A 14 6.78 11.97 -1.93
N SER A 15 7.88 11.35 -2.32
CA SER A 15 7.95 9.93 -2.67
C SER A 15 8.99 9.23 -1.83
N ILE A 16 8.68 8.01 -1.39
CA ILE A 16 9.63 7.09 -0.75
C ILE A 16 9.71 5.81 -1.57
N GLU A 17 10.84 5.13 -1.53
CA GLU A 17 11.11 3.90 -2.29
C GLU A 17 11.68 2.83 -1.35
N ILE A 18 11.59 1.56 -1.77
CA ILE A 18 12.16 0.47 -0.98
C ILE A 18 13.69 0.71 -0.89
N PRO A 19 14.28 0.68 0.32
CA PRO A 19 15.72 0.74 0.49
C PRO A 19 16.43 -0.35 -0.32
N THR A 20 17.55 -0.02 -0.95
CA THR A 20 18.33 -0.98 -1.73
C THR A 20 18.67 -2.23 -0.93
N ASP A 21 18.97 -2.07 0.37
CA ASP A 21 19.34 -3.17 1.27
C ASP A 21 18.21 -4.16 1.53
N LEU A 22 16.95 -3.81 1.20
CA LEU A 22 15.81 -4.73 1.27
C LEU A 22 15.50 -5.38 -0.09
N LEU A 23 16.05 -4.88 -1.20
CA LEU A 23 15.79 -5.42 -2.53
C LEU A 23 16.79 -6.53 -2.86
N THR A 24 16.27 -7.72 -3.18
CA THR A 24 17.05 -8.80 -3.77
C THR A 24 16.53 -9.05 -5.17
N VAL A 25 17.35 -8.84 -6.19
CA VAL A 25 16.92 -9.00 -7.60
C VAL A 25 16.42 -10.42 -7.87
N ALA A 26 17.04 -11.42 -7.26
CA ALA A 26 16.64 -12.82 -7.42
C ALA A 26 15.17 -13.09 -7.02
N ASP A 27 14.59 -12.30 -6.11
CA ASP A 27 13.18 -12.42 -5.72
C ASP A 27 12.20 -12.04 -6.84
N TYR A 28 12.70 -11.36 -7.89
CA TYR A 28 11.92 -10.84 -9.00
C TYR A 28 12.32 -11.41 -10.37
N THR A 29 13.34 -12.28 -10.43
CA THR A 29 13.83 -12.88 -11.69
C THR A 29 13.49 -14.36 -11.83
N GLU A 30 12.65 -14.90 -10.95
CA GLU A 30 12.09 -16.25 -11.12
C GLU A 30 11.37 -16.37 -12.48
N PRO A 31 11.43 -17.55 -13.13
CA PRO A 31 10.69 -17.80 -14.36
C PRO A 31 9.21 -17.45 -14.19
N VAL A 32 8.62 -16.82 -15.21
CA VAL A 32 7.20 -16.45 -15.15
C VAL A 32 6.35 -17.73 -15.21
N GLU A 33 5.71 -18.02 -14.08
CA GLU A 33 4.75 -19.12 -13.94
C GLU A 33 3.41 -18.58 -13.48
N TRP A 34 2.34 -18.99 -14.17
CA TRP A 34 0.97 -18.69 -13.80
C TRP A 34 0.34 -19.95 -13.18
N LEU A 35 0.23 -19.98 -11.86
CA LEU A 35 -0.48 -21.03 -11.15
C LEU A 35 -1.98 -20.72 -11.11
N PHE A 36 -2.76 -21.49 -11.85
CA PHE A 36 -4.21 -21.50 -11.74
C PHE A 36 -4.64 -22.54 -10.70
N LYS A 37 -4.55 -22.14 -9.43
CA LYS A 37 -4.87 -23.00 -8.28
C LYS A 37 -6.36 -23.35 -8.26
N ASP A 38 -6.67 -24.61 -7.95
CA ASP A 38 -8.03 -25.16 -7.89
C ASP A 38 -8.82 -25.09 -9.22
N HIS A 39 -8.14 -24.92 -10.36
CA HIS A 39 -8.77 -24.89 -11.69
C HIS A 39 -8.43 -26.15 -12.50
N SER A 40 -9.40 -26.65 -13.28
CA SER A 40 -9.12 -27.61 -14.35
C SER A 40 -8.52 -26.91 -15.56
N ARG A 41 -7.85 -27.67 -16.44
CA ARG A 41 -7.31 -27.13 -17.68
C ARG A 41 -8.40 -26.45 -18.52
N GLU A 42 -9.58 -27.04 -18.62
CA GLU A 42 -10.73 -26.51 -19.37
C GLU A 42 -11.18 -25.17 -18.79
N ALA A 43 -11.20 -25.05 -17.45
CA ALA A 43 -11.54 -23.80 -16.78
C ALA A 43 -10.50 -22.70 -17.06
N VAL A 44 -9.20 -23.04 -17.06
CA VAL A 44 -8.14 -22.08 -17.42
C VAL A 44 -8.24 -21.67 -18.89
N MET A 45 -8.51 -22.61 -19.80
CA MET A 45 -8.74 -22.27 -21.21
C MET A 45 -9.94 -21.33 -21.40
N GLU A 46 -10.97 -21.46 -20.57
CA GLU A 46 -12.11 -20.55 -20.59
C GLU A 46 -11.76 -19.14 -20.08
N VAL A 47 -10.84 -19.03 -19.11
CA VAL A 47 -10.28 -17.73 -18.71
C VAL A 47 -9.56 -17.07 -19.88
N PHE A 48 -8.74 -17.83 -20.62
CA PHE A 48 -8.06 -17.31 -21.81
C PHE A 48 -9.02 -16.89 -22.93
N ARG A 49 -10.17 -17.58 -23.09
CA ARG A 49 -11.21 -17.11 -24.03
C ARG A 49 -11.85 -15.81 -23.57
N LYS A 50 -12.17 -15.68 -22.28
CA LYS A 50 -12.74 -14.45 -21.70
C LYS A 50 -11.79 -13.27 -21.73
N ALA A 51 -10.48 -13.54 -21.70
CA ALA A 51 -9.44 -12.54 -21.86
C ALA A 51 -9.30 -12.03 -23.31
N ASP A 52 -10.07 -12.58 -24.26
CA ASP A 52 -10.08 -12.18 -25.68
C ASP A 52 -8.68 -12.16 -26.33
N LEU A 53 -7.89 -13.21 -26.05
CA LEU A 53 -6.58 -13.38 -26.65
C LEU A 53 -6.68 -13.48 -28.17
N SER A 54 -5.68 -12.96 -28.89
CA SER A 54 -5.64 -13.11 -30.35
C SER A 54 -5.60 -14.59 -30.75
N PRO A 55 -6.01 -14.97 -31.98
CA PRO A 55 -5.95 -16.36 -32.43
C PRO A 55 -4.54 -16.97 -32.29
N GLU A 56 -3.49 -16.18 -32.53
CA GLU A 56 -2.09 -16.58 -32.37
C GLU A 56 -1.75 -16.86 -30.91
N GLN A 57 -2.08 -15.93 -30.01
CA GLN A 57 -1.84 -16.05 -28.58
C GLN A 57 -2.63 -17.22 -27.98
N PHE A 58 -3.90 -17.37 -28.35
CA PHE A 58 -4.74 -18.47 -27.90
C PHE A 58 -4.20 -19.82 -28.35
N ARG A 59 -3.75 -19.93 -29.60
CA ARG A 59 -3.07 -21.15 -30.10
C ARG A 59 -1.80 -21.43 -29.30
N GLU A 60 -1.00 -20.41 -29.02
CA GLU A 60 0.24 -20.56 -28.26
C GLU A 60 -0.03 -21.08 -26.85
N VAL A 61 -0.89 -20.43 -26.07
CA VAL A 61 -1.23 -20.87 -24.70
C VAL A 61 -1.92 -22.23 -24.66
N SER A 62 -2.45 -22.73 -25.78
CA SER A 62 -3.10 -24.05 -25.82
C SER A 62 -2.09 -25.21 -25.90
N LEU A 63 -0.82 -24.95 -26.23
CA LEU A 63 0.18 -26.00 -26.45
C LEU A 63 0.61 -26.67 -25.15
N ASP A 64 0.50 -28.01 -25.09
CA ASP A 64 0.81 -28.84 -23.91
C ASP A 64 2.19 -28.55 -23.28
N ARG A 65 3.18 -28.20 -24.10
CA ARG A 65 4.56 -27.92 -23.64
C ARG A 65 4.66 -26.78 -22.63
N TYR A 66 3.69 -25.86 -22.61
CA TYR A 66 3.66 -24.74 -21.66
C TYR A 66 2.90 -25.07 -20.37
N TRP A 67 2.32 -26.26 -20.27
CA TRP A 67 1.48 -26.66 -19.15
C TRP A 67 2.18 -27.67 -18.26
N SER A 68 1.91 -27.60 -16.97
CA SER A 68 2.25 -28.66 -16.03
C SER A 68 1.12 -28.85 -15.04
N LYS A 69 0.69 -30.10 -14.87
CA LYS A 69 -0.27 -30.47 -13.84
C LYS A 69 0.45 -30.57 -12.50
N THR A 70 -0.11 -29.97 -11.47
CA THR A 70 0.35 -30.08 -10.07
C THR A 70 -0.79 -30.63 -9.21
N GLU A 71 -0.51 -30.90 -7.93
CA GLU A 71 -1.56 -31.27 -6.98
C GLU A 71 -2.53 -30.12 -6.71
N ALA A 72 -2.04 -28.88 -6.79
CA ALA A 72 -2.81 -27.67 -6.52
C ALA A 72 -3.57 -27.12 -7.73
N GLY A 73 -3.34 -27.64 -8.95
CA GLY A 73 -3.98 -27.15 -10.17
C GLY A 73 -3.08 -27.27 -11.40
N TYR A 74 -3.04 -26.22 -12.22
CA TYR A 74 -2.22 -26.16 -13.41
C TYR A 74 -1.28 -24.95 -13.40
N ILE A 75 -0.03 -25.18 -13.77
CA ILE A 75 0.94 -24.13 -14.07
C ILE A 75 0.97 -23.92 -15.58
N VAL A 76 0.86 -22.67 -16.00
CA VAL A 76 1.11 -22.23 -17.38
C VAL A 76 2.39 -21.39 -17.40
N ARG A 77 3.29 -21.69 -18.34
CA ARG A 77 4.55 -20.96 -18.54
C ARG A 77 4.45 -20.11 -19.81
N PRO A 78 3.98 -18.86 -19.70
CA PRO A 78 3.89 -17.97 -20.85
C PRO A 78 5.28 -17.65 -21.41
N THR A 79 5.36 -17.41 -22.71
CA THR A 79 6.58 -16.91 -23.34
C THR A 79 6.71 -15.40 -23.13
N PHE A 80 7.92 -14.87 -23.34
CA PHE A 80 8.17 -13.43 -23.32
C PHE A 80 7.25 -12.69 -24.31
N ASP A 81 7.15 -13.19 -25.55
CA ASP A 81 6.35 -12.57 -26.60
C ASP A 81 4.86 -12.58 -26.27
N LEU A 82 4.36 -13.66 -25.66
CA LEU A 82 3.00 -13.72 -25.18
C LEU A 82 2.74 -12.64 -24.12
N ILE A 83 3.58 -12.54 -23.08
CA ILE A 83 3.42 -11.55 -21.99
C ILE A 83 3.44 -10.13 -22.56
N VAL A 84 4.41 -9.81 -23.41
CA VAL A 84 4.55 -8.47 -24.02
C VAL A 84 3.37 -8.16 -24.95
N GLY A 85 2.86 -9.18 -25.65
CA GLY A 85 1.77 -9.05 -26.62
C GLY A 85 0.36 -8.97 -26.01
N LEU A 86 0.17 -9.30 -24.73
CA LEU A 86 -1.15 -9.18 -24.08
C LEU A 86 -1.68 -7.74 -24.21
N GLN A 87 -2.99 -7.61 -24.41
CA GLN A 87 -3.67 -6.32 -24.29
C GLN A 87 -3.97 -6.02 -22.81
N PRO A 88 -4.15 -4.75 -22.41
CA PRO A 88 -4.47 -4.37 -21.03
C PRO A 88 -5.70 -5.11 -20.46
N GLU A 89 -6.73 -5.31 -21.28
CA GLU A 89 -7.97 -6.01 -20.91
C GLU A 89 -7.70 -7.49 -20.63
N ALA A 90 -6.89 -8.14 -21.47
CA ALA A 90 -6.46 -9.52 -21.28
C ALA A 90 -5.65 -9.69 -19.99
N ARG A 91 -4.71 -8.76 -19.71
CA ARG A 91 -3.97 -8.73 -18.44
C ARG A 91 -4.92 -8.61 -17.27
N SER A 92 -5.86 -7.67 -17.31
CA SER A 92 -6.86 -7.50 -16.25
C SER A 92 -7.61 -8.79 -15.95
N VAL A 93 -8.10 -9.50 -16.97
CA VAL A 93 -8.82 -10.77 -16.76
C VAL A 93 -7.93 -11.85 -16.15
N ILE A 94 -6.74 -12.08 -16.71
CA ILE A 94 -5.85 -13.17 -16.29
C ILE A 94 -5.25 -12.86 -14.91
N TYR A 95 -4.70 -11.67 -14.73
CA TYR A 95 -3.91 -11.31 -13.56
C TYR A 95 -4.78 -11.08 -12.33
N ASN A 96 -6.02 -10.58 -12.50
CA ASN A 96 -6.98 -10.50 -11.38
C ASN A 96 -7.39 -11.90 -10.86
N LEU A 97 -7.35 -12.93 -11.70
CA LEU A 97 -7.55 -14.31 -11.23
C LEU A 97 -6.32 -14.82 -10.50
N LEU A 98 -5.13 -14.63 -11.07
CA LEU A 98 -3.86 -15.06 -10.46
C LEU A 98 -3.62 -14.41 -9.10
N GLY A 99 -3.90 -13.11 -8.98
CA GLY A 99 -3.74 -12.33 -7.76
C GLY A 99 -4.63 -12.74 -6.60
N ARG A 100 -5.58 -13.68 -6.79
CA ARG A 100 -6.37 -14.26 -5.68
C ARG A 100 -5.58 -15.28 -4.86
N PHE A 101 -4.43 -15.72 -5.35
CA PHE A 101 -3.65 -16.81 -4.77
C PHE A 101 -2.25 -16.31 -4.40
N PRO A 102 -1.85 -16.34 -3.11
CA PRO A 102 -0.52 -15.91 -2.65
C PRO A 102 0.66 -16.60 -3.33
N GLU A 103 0.45 -17.80 -3.86
CA GLU A 103 1.44 -18.55 -4.64
C GLU A 103 1.88 -17.81 -5.90
N ASN A 104 0.99 -17.00 -6.51
CA ASN A 104 1.32 -16.13 -7.63
C ASN A 104 1.89 -14.79 -7.12
N ARG A 105 3.03 -14.82 -6.44
CA ARG A 105 3.59 -13.66 -5.69
C ARG A 105 3.56 -12.34 -6.46
N ALA A 106 4.03 -12.34 -7.70
CA ALA A 106 4.07 -11.14 -8.55
C ALA A 106 2.68 -10.52 -8.78
N HIS A 107 1.63 -11.35 -8.84
CA HIS A 107 0.24 -10.94 -9.06
C HIS A 107 -0.50 -10.67 -7.74
N TYR A 108 -0.17 -11.39 -6.67
CA TYR A 108 -0.73 -11.20 -5.34
C TYR A 108 -0.23 -9.89 -4.70
N SER A 109 1.01 -9.50 -4.98
CA SER A 109 1.65 -8.27 -4.46
C SER A 109 2.06 -7.33 -5.58
N SER A 110 1.07 -6.90 -6.37
CA SER A 110 1.25 -6.00 -7.52
C SER A 110 1.91 -4.66 -7.16
N PHE A 111 2.69 -4.12 -8.09
CA PHE A 111 3.09 -2.71 -8.01
C PHE A 111 1.92 -1.85 -8.46
N LEU A 112 1.53 -0.89 -7.60
CA LEU A 112 0.49 0.08 -7.88
C LEU A 112 1.12 1.43 -8.18
N LEU A 113 0.71 2.03 -9.29
CA LEU A 113 1.28 3.24 -9.87
C LEU A 113 0.16 4.24 -10.15
N ARG A 114 0.47 5.53 -10.09
CA ARG A 114 -0.41 6.60 -10.59
C ARG A 114 0.01 7.03 -11.97
N GLN A 115 -0.94 7.59 -12.72
CA GLN A 115 -0.67 8.13 -14.05
C GLN A 115 0.47 9.16 -14.05
N ASN A 116 0.49 10.08 -13.09
CA ASN A 116 1.55 11.09 -12.98
C ASN A 116 2.92 10.49 -12.64
N GLN A 117 2.96 9.35 -11.93
CA GLN A 117 4.23 8.67 -11.67
C GLN A 117 4.85 8.16 -12.96
N ILE A 118 4.04 7.71 -13.93
CA ILE A 118 4.54 7.27 -15.24
C ILE A 118 5.25 8.40 -15.99
N ASP A 119 4.73 9.62 -15.88
CA ASP A 119 5.33 10.80 -16.52
C ASP A 119 6.68 11.15 -15.87
N GLU A 120 6.78 11.04 -14.55
CA GLU A 120 8.02 11.24 -13.78
C GLU A 120 9.10 10.20 -14.15
N LEU A 121 8.74 8.97 -14.55
CA LEU A 121 9.69 7.95 -15.00
C LEU A 121 10.50 8.37 -16.23
N ASN A 122 9.91 9.17 -17.12
CA ASN A 122 10.61 9.64 -18.31
C ASN A 122 11.75 10.61 -17.97
N ILE A 123 11.68 11.29 -16.82
CA ILE A 123 12.58 12.39 -16.47
C ILE A 123 13.72 11.91 -15.55
N GLU A 124 13.42 11.00 -14.61
CA GLU A 124 14.35 10.67 -13.52
C GLU A 124 14.92 9.25 -13.54
N SER A 125 14.50 8.38 -14.46
CA SER A 125 14.78 6.95 -14.34
C SER A 125 16.19 6.51 -14.74
N GLY A 126 16.87 7.23 -15.63
CA GLY A 126 18.13 6.77 -16.21
C GLY A 126 18.01 5.46 -17.01
N LEU A 127 16.79 5.10 -17.42
CA LEU A 127 16.46 3.95 -18.26
C LEU A 127 16.39 4.38 -19.73
N SER A 128 16.63 3.45 -20.66
CA SER A 128 16.47 3.73 -22.09
C SER A 128 15.00 3.90 -22.47
N GLU A 129 14.75 4.64 -23.56
CA GLU A 129 13.40 4.82 -24.11
C GLU A 129 12.73 3.48 -24.44
N GLU A 130 13.50 2.49 -24.86
CA GLU A 130 13.04 1.13 -25.17
C GLU A 130 12.48 0.41 -23.93
N ILE A 131 13.17 0.51 -22.79
CA ILE A 131 12.72 -0.09 -21.52
C ILE A 131 11.47 0.63 -21.00
N ILE A 132 11.44 1.96 -21.11
CA ILE A 132 10.27 2.74 -20.72
C ILE A 132 9.06 2.38 -21.59
N ALA A 133 9.26 2.22 -22.91
CA ALA A 133 8.22 1.79 -23.83
C ALA A 133 7.73 0.38 -23.51
N LEU A 134 8.63 -0.55 -23.19
CA LEU A 134 8.27 -1.89 -22.74
C LEU A 134 7.46 -1.85 -21.43
N PHE A 135 7.91 -1.07 -20.45
CA PHE A 135 7.19 -0.89 -19.19
C PHE A 135 5.77 -0.36 -19.40
N LYS A 136 5.61 0.68 -20.23
CA LYS A 136 4.30 1.23 -20.59
C LYS A 136 3.38 0.23 -21.30
N LYS A 137 3.92 -0.78 -21.98
CA LYS A 137 3.12 -1.86 -22.57
C LYS A 137 2.64 -2.90 -21.56
N LEU A 138 3.35 -3.04 -20.43
CA LEU A 138 3.08 -4.06 -19.42
C LEU A 138 2.17 -3.57 -18.27
N ILE A 139 2.00 -2.26 -18.14
CA ILE A 139 1.03 -1.67 -17.22
C ILE A 139 -0.41 -1.84 -17.74
N TYR A 140 -1.36 -2.06 -16.82
CA TYR A 140 -2.79 -2.17 -17.11
C TYR A 140 -3.62 -1.60 -15.94
N GLY A 141 -4.93 -1.47 -16.11
CA GLY A 141 -5.83 -0.99 -15.05
C GLY A 141 -6.89 -0.02 -15.56
N GLU A 142 -7.95 0.17 -14.78
CA GLU A 142 -9.02 1.13 -15.04
C GLU A 142 -9.06 2.22 -13.95
N GLY A 143 -9.12 3.48 -14.36
CA GLY A 143 -9.18 4.65 -13.46
C GLY A 143 -7.81 5.26 -13.14
N ASP A 144 -7.67 5.84 -11.94
CA ASP A 144 -6.48 6.63 -11.55
C ASP A 144 -5.28 5.79 -11.09
N LEU A 145 -5.46 4.46 -11.00
CA LEU A 145 -4.42 3.52 -10.57
C LEU A 145 -4.11 2.51 -11.68
N LEU A 146 -2.82 2.42 -11.97
CA LEU A 146 -2.22 1.48 -12.88
C LEU A 146 -1.56 0.35 -12.07
N VAL A 147 -1.56 -0.84 -12.64
CA VAL A 147 -1.05 -2.06 -12.05
C VAL A 147 0.10 -2.58 -12.89
N PHE A 148 1.15 -3.06 -12.24
CA PHE A 148 2.30 -3.69 -12.87
C PHE A 148 2.71 -4.96 -12.12
N ASN A 149 2.82 -6.07 -12.85
CA ASN A 149 3.16 -7.39 -12.31
C ASN A 149 4.37 -8.04 -12.99
N ASP A 150 4.71 -7.61 -14.20
CA ASP A 150 5.68 -8.27 -15.08
C ASP A 150 7.12 -7.79 -14.86
N ALA A 151 7.53 -7.66 -13.59
CA ALA A 151 8.88 -7.18 -13.24
C ALA A 151 9.97 -8.06 -13.87
N SER A 152 9.85 -9.39 -13.76
CA SER A 152 10.80 -10.36 -14.32
C SER A 152 11.01 -10.19 -15.83
N THR A 153 9.94 -9.88 -16.57
CA THR A 153 9.98 -9.62 -18.02
C THR A 153 10.92 -8.47 -18.34
N ILE A 154 10.86 -7.36 -17.59
CA ILE A 154 11.78 -6.23 -17.80
C ILE A 154 13.17 -6.54 -17.25
N LEU A 155 13.27 -7.14 -16.06
CA LEU A 155 14.57 -7.43 -15.46
C LEU A 155 15.44 -8.33 -16.35
N SER A 156 14.82 -9.26 -17.08
CA SER A 156 15.52 -10.14 -18.03
C SER A 156 16.14 -9.42 -19.24
N THR A 157 15.69 -8.21 -19.57
CA THR A 157 16.21 -7.42 -20.70
C THR A 157 17.27 -6.41 -20.28
N LEU A 158 17.43 -6.19 -18.96
CA LEU A 158 18.41 -5.26 -18.43
C LEU A 158 19.81 -5.91 -18.39
N PRO A 159 20.88 -5.14 -18.66
CA PRO A 159 22.22 -5.67 -18.89
C PRO A 159 22.93 -6.17 -17.63
N ASP A 160 22.58 -5.63 -16.46
CA ASP A 160 23.25 -5.88 -15.19
C ASP A 160 22.34 -5.67 -13.98
N GLU A 161 22.79 -6.18 -12.83
CA GLU A 161 22.07 -6.10 -11.55
C GLU A 161 21.87 -4.67 -11.06
N GLN A 162 22.79 -3.75 -11.38
CA GLN A 162 22.67 -2.35 -10.99
C GLN A 162 21.47 -1.70 -11.68
N LYS A 163 21.28 -1.95 -12.98
CA LYS A 163 20.11 -1.50 -13.74
C LYS A 163 18.82 -2.17 -13.27
N GLN A 164 18.88 -3.46 -12.93
CA GLN A 164 17.75 -4.19 -12.34
C GLN A 164 17.30 -3.58 -11.02
N LEU A 165 18.23 -3.28 -10.10
CA LEU A 165 17.95 -2.59 -8.84
C LEU A 165 17.40 -1.18 -9.06
N GLN A 166 17.96 -0.41 -10.00
CA GLN A 166 17.44 0.92 -10.36
C GLN A 166 15.98 0.85 -10.81
N PHE A 167 15.64 -0.12 -11.67
CA PHE A 167 14.28 -0.34 -12.12
C PHE A 167 13.34 -0.75 -10.97
N LEU A 168 13.75 -1.70 -10.12
CA LEU A 168 12.94 -2.14 -8.96
C LEU A 168 12.67 -0.98 -7.99
N LYS A 169 13.68 -0.18 -7.67
CA LYS A 169 13.51 1.01 -6.82
C LYS A 169 12.48 1.97 -7.41
N LEU A 170 12.61 2.23 -8.70
CA LEU A 170 11.75 3.14 -9.43
C LEU A 170 10.27 2.72 -9.39
N ILE A 171 9.96 1.45 -9.71
CA ILE A 171 8.57 0.94 -9.66
C ILE A 171 8.05 0.74 -8.23
N SER A 172 8.94 0.70 -7.24
CA SER A 172 8.58 0.62 -5.82
C SER A 172 8.16 1.96 -5.21
N ARG A 173 8.36 3.08 -5.92
CA ARG A 173 8.06 4.42 -5.40
C ARG A 173 6.60 4.51 -4.93
N ARG A 174 6.42 5.02 -3.71
CA ARG A 174 5.12 5.29 -3.08
C ARG A 174 5.02 6.78 -2.78
N SER A 175 3.95 7.41 -3.27
CA SER A 175 3.63 8.78 -2.91
C SER A 175 3.09 8.85 -1.47
N THR A 176 3.57 9.82 -0.71
CA THR A 176 3.15 10.12 0.67
C THR A 176 3.19 11.63 0.89
N PHE A 177 2.84 12.08 2.08
CA PHE A 177 2.97 13.49 2.49
C PHE A 177 4.05 13.66 3.53
N LEU A 178 4.71 14.80 3.50
CA LEU A 178 5.34 15.42 4.64
C LEU A 178 4.36 16.47 5.16
N MET A 179 3.80 16.22 6.34
CA MET A 179 2.70 16.99 6.92
C MET A 179 3.21 17.87 8.04
N LYS A 180 2.96 19.18 7.95
CA LYS A 180 3.44 20.16 8.93
C LYS A 180 2.27 20.95 9.53
N LEU A 181 2.29 21.12 10.84
CA LEU A 181 1.42 22.03 11.57
C LEU A 181 2.07 23.41 11.65
N LYS A 182 1.38 24.44 11.17
CA LYS A 182 1.77 25.84 11.34
C LYS A 182 1.31 26.36 12.70
N ILE A 183 2.23 27.02 13.39
CA ILE A 183 1.98 27.60 14.71
C ILE A 183 2.54 29.02 14.73
N ASN A 184 1.73 29.97 15.18
CA ASN A 184 2.07 31.38 15.34
C ASN A 184 1.51 31.89 16.67
N GLN A 185 1.74 33.18 16.97
CA GLN A 185 1.33 33.80 18.23
C GLN A 185 -0.20 33.77 18.45
N ASP A 186 -0.99 33.71 17.37
CA ASP A 186 -2.46 33.71 17.39
C ASP A 186 -3.06 32.30 17.44
N SER A 187 -2.23 31.25 17.45
CA SER A 187 -2.70 29.86 17.43
C SER A 187 -3.37 29.46 18.76
N ASP A 188 -4.50 28.76 18.67
CA ASP A 188 -5.25 28.26 19.83
C ASP A 188 -4.61 26.99 20.40
N ILE A 189 -3.68 27.16 21.35
CA ILE A 189 -2.93 26.04 21.94
C ILE A 189 -3.83 25.05 22.68
N GLU A 190 -4.90 25.51 23.32
CA GLU A 190 -5.83 24.61 24.02
C GLU A 190 -6.51 23.65 23.04
N LYS A 191 -6.99 24.16 21.90
CA LYS A 191 -7.55 23.30 20.84
C LYS A 191 -6.50 22.34 20.28
N LEU A 192 -5.29 22.81 20.01
CA LEU A 192 -4.22 21.96 19.47
C LEU A 192 -3.81 20.87 20.45
N VAL A 193 -3.68 21.18 21.75
CA VAL A 193 -3.40 20.20 22.81
C VAL A 193 -4.55 19.19 22.94
N SER A 194 -5.80 19.65 22.88
CA SER A 194 -6.97 18.77 22.91
C SER A 194 -6.98 17.76 21.76
N TYR A 195 -6.61 18.20 20.56
CA TYR A 195 -6.57 17.33 19.38
C TYR A 195 -5.33 16.41 19.34
N TRP A 196 -4.13 16.99 19.37
CA TRP A 196 -2.88 16.25 19.22
C TRP A 196 -2.48 15.49 20.49
N GLY A 197 -3.02 15.88 21.65
CA GLY A 197 -2.80 15.24 22.95
C GLY A 197 -3.60 13.94 23.18
N GLY A 198 -4.30 13.43 22.16
CA GLY A 198 -5.01 12.15 22.21
C GLY A 198 -4.14 11.00 22.74
N GLY A 199 -4.79 10.03 23.39
CA GLY A 199 -4.11 8.91 24.06
C GLY A 199 -3.42 9.28 25.38
N ARG A 200 -3.96 10.26 26.11
CA ARG A 200 -3.42 10.77 27.40
C ARG A 200 -2.03 11.44 27.28
N ARG A 201 -1.73 12.04 26.12
CA ARG A 201 -0.44 12.68 25.81
C ARG A 201 -0.47 14.21 25.88
N ALA A 202 -1.58 14.81 26.32
CA ALA A 202 -1.72 16.27 26.42
C ALA A 202 -0.58 16.91 27.23
N LYS A 203 -0.14 16.28 28.33
CA LYS A 203 0.99 16.75 29.15
C LYS A 203 2.34 16.76 28.41
N ASP A 204 2.52 15.87 27.43
CA ASP A 204 3.79 15.70 26.71
C ASP A 204 3.85 16.63 25.48
N ILE A 205 2.69 16.94 24.89
CA ILE A 205 2.57 17.78 23.70
C ILE A 205 2.50 19.28 24.05
N ARG A 206 1.84 19.64 25.15
CA ARG A 206 1.61 21.05 25.53
C ARG A 206 2.88 21.90 25.61
N PRO A 207 3.95 21.52 26.35
CA PRO A 207 5.13 22.36 26.48
C PRO A 207 5.81 22.65 25.14
N LEU A 208 5.77 21.69 24.22
CA LEU A 208 6.29 21.85 22.87
C LEU A 208 5.48 22.89 22.09
N LEU A 209 4.14 22.78 22.08
CA LEU A 209 3.28 23.72 21.36
C LEU A 209 3.38 25.15 21.92
N GLU A 210 3.40 25.31 23.25
CA GLU A 210 3.59 26.61 23.93
C GLU A 210 4.96 27.23 23.63
N SER A 211 5.99 26.40 23.43
CA SER A 211 7.31 26.88 22.98
C SER A 211 7.27 27.37 21.54
N LEU A 212 6.61 26.62 20.64
CA LEU A 212 6.50 26.96 19.22
C LEU A 212 5.66 28.23 18.97
N GLN A 213 4.62 28.46 19.78
CA GLN A 213 3.81 29.68 19.74
C GLN A 213 4.62 30.96 19.98
N ARG A 214 5.67 30.86 20.81
CA ARG A 214 6.53 32.01 21.18
C ARG A 214 7.59 32.33 20.15
N VAL A 215 7.74 31.54 19.09
CA VAL A 215 8.71 31.79 18.02
C VAL A 215 8.29 33.07 17.24
N PRO A 216 9.12 34.12 17.19
CA PRO A 216 8.83 35.31 16.38
C PRO A 216 8.64 34.95 14.91
N GLY A 217 7.56 35.44 14.28
CA GLY A 217 7.23 35.12 12.89
C GLY A 217 6.54 33.78 12.67
N GLY A 218 6.32 33.00 13.74
CA GLY A 218 5.74 31.67 13.68
C GLY A 218 6.71 30.61 13.18
N CYS A 219 6.28 29.36 13.22
CA CYS A 219 7.05 28.22 12.75
C CYS A 219 6.13 27.10 12.26
N ALA A 220 6.74 26.06 11.71
CA ALA A 220 6.05 24.84 11.33
C ALA A 220 6.76 23.63 11.95
N ILE A 221 6.00 22.68 12.47
CA ILE A 221 6.51 21.42 13.01
C ILE A 221 5.94 20.23 12.23
N ASP A 222 6.78 19.24 11.95
CA ASP A 222 6.34 17.99 11.33
C ASP A 222 5.40 17.22 12.29
N VAL A 223 4.26 16.77 11.77
CA VAL A 223 3.25 15.99 12.50
C VAL A 223 3.83 14.68 13.07
N ALA A 224 4.94 14.16 12.51
CA ALA A 224 5.69 13.05 13.11
C ALA A 224 6.07 13.30 14.59
N HIS A 225 6.27 14.56 14.99
CA HIS A 225 6.54 14.94 16.38
C HIS A 225 5.29 15.05 17.26
N LEU A 226 4.09 15.01 16.67
CA LEU A 226 2.82 15.13 17.38
C LEU A 226 2.13 13.78 17.56
N VAL A 227 2.34 12.83 16.64
CA VAL A 227 1.77 11.46 16.74
C VAL A 227 2.44 10.63 17.85
N PRO A 228 1.79 9.53 18.31
CA PRO A 228 2.35 8.64 19.33
C PRO A 228 3.67 7.99 18.93
N PHE A 229 4.42 7.49 19.92
CA PHE A 229 5.74 6.89 19.70
C PHE A 229 5.72 5.76 18.67
N PHE A 230 4.69 4.89 18.70
CA PHE A 230 4.51 3.81 17.74
C PHE A 230 4.56 4.30 16.28
N ALA A 231 3.74 5.30 15.96
CA ALA A 231 3.63 5.86 14.62
C ALA A 231 4.88 6.67 14.26
N ARG A 232 5.39 7.50 15.18
CA ARG A 232 6.59 8.31 14.98
C ARG A 232 7.80 7.46 14.57
N LYS A 233 8.00 6.30 15.22
CA LYS A 233 9.14 5.41 14.94
C LYS A 233 9.06 4.75 13.56
N ARG A 234 7.87 4.68 12.96
CA ARG A 234 7.59 3.92 11.73
C ARG A 234 7.27 4.79 10.52
N MET A 235 6.78 5.99 10.72
CA MET A 235 6.37 6.88 9.64
C MET A 235 7.52 7.07 8.63
N TYR A 236 7.22 6.81 7.35
CA TYR A 236 8.15 6.86 6.22
C TYR A 236 9.26 5.81 6.25
N THR A 237 9.08 4.71 6.97
CA THR A 237 10.03 3.60 7.00
C THR A 237 9.43 2.30 6.48
N TYR A 238 10.32 1.36 6.17
CA TYR A 238 9.99 -0.02 5.82
C TYR A 238 10.32 -0.93 6.99
N PRO A 239 9.56 -2.03 7.22
CA PRO A 239 9.92 -3.02 8.23
C PRO A 239 11.29 -3.61 7.93
N MET A 240 12.17 -3.64 8.93
CA MET A 240 13.47 -4.30 8.83
C MET A 240 13.35 -5.73 9.34
N PRO A 241 13.64 -6.76 8.52
CA PRO A 241 13.56 -8.15 8.93
C PRO A 241 14.75 -8.51 9.83
N GLU A 242 14.68 -8.15 11.10
CA GLU A 242 15.62 -8.65 12.11
C GLU A 242 15.25 -10.07 12.52
N ARG A 243 16.26 -10.89 12.86
CA ARG A 243 16.05 -12.29 13.27
C ARG A 243 15.18 -12.35 14.53
N GLY A 244 14.03 -13.00 14.43
CA GLY A 244 13.04 -13.10 15.53
C GLY A 244 12.06 -11.92 15.60
N SER A 245 12.13 -10.97 14.68
CA SER A 245 11.14 -9.89 14.56
C SER A 245 9.85 -10.38 13.92
N SER A 246 8.74 -9.74 14.27
CA SER A 246 7.44 -9.90 13.61
C SER A 246 7.35 -9.13 12.30
N ALA A 247 8.43 -8.53 11.80
CA ALA A 247 8.41 -7.53 10.72
C ALA A 247 7.71 -8.01 9.44
N THR A 248 7.81 -9.31 9.13
CA THR A 248 7.14 -9.92 7.98
C THR A 248 5.63 -10.05 8.16
N ARG A 249 5.15 -10.11 9.41
CA ARG A 249 3.73 -10.29 9.79
C ARG A 249 3.03 -9.00 10.20
N GLU A 250 3.80 -7.95 10.48
CA GLU A 250 3.24 -6.63 10.78
C GLU A 250 2.41 -6.19 9.57
N ASN A 251 1.12 -5.93 9.78
CA ASN A 251 0.16 -5.60 8.72
C ASN A 251 -0.63 -4.34 9.07
N CYS A 252 -1.60 -3.99 8.22
CA CYS A 252 -2.44 -2.81 8.40
C CYS A 252 -3.26 -2.85 9.70
N HIS A 253 -3.88 -3.98 10.03
CA HIS A 253 -4.68 -4.16 11.25
C HIS A 253 -3.83 -4.01 12.51
N TRP A 254 -2.69 -4.71 12.57
CA TRP A 254 -1.76 -4.63 13.68
C TRP A 254 -1.25 -3.20 13.88
N SER A 255 -0.94 -2.50 12.79
CA SER A 255 -0.43 -1.12 12.84
C SER A 255 -1.49 -0.15 13.36
N ALA A 256 -2.74 -0.29 12.91
CA ALA A 256 -3.82 0.60 13.29
C ALA A 256 -4.23 0.39 14.76
N LEU A 257 -4.31 -0.86 15.22
CA LEU A 257 -4.65 -1.20 16.61
C LEU A 257 -3.55 -0.84 17.61
N ASN A 258 -2.29 -0.80 17.17
CA ASN A 258 -1.16 -0.41 18.03
C ASN A 258 -0.81 1.07 17.98
N PHE A 259 -1.60 1.93 17.31
CA PHE A 259 -1.26 3.33 17.11
C PHE A 259 -0.89 4.08 18.41
N PHE A 260 -1.55 3.77 19.54
CA PHE A 260 -1.22 4.33 20.86
C PHE A 260 -0.47 3.36 21.80
N ASN A 261 -0.22 2.12 21.38
CA ASN A 261 0.40 1.12 22.25
C ASN A 261 1.92 1.21 22.20
N ASP A 262 2.52 1.35 23.38
CA ASP A 262 3.96 1.25 23.59
C ASP A 262 4.25 0.48 24.89
N PRO A 263 4.80 -0.75 24.80
CA PRO A 263 5.18 -1.47 23.58
C PRO A 263 3.97 -1.93 22.74
N PRO A 264 4.14 -2.19 21.43
CA PRO A 264 3.09 -2.77 20.59
C PRO A 264 2.64 -4.15 21.08
N ASP A 265 1.34 -4.43 21.03
CA ASP A 265 0.75 -5.73 21.33
C ASP A 265 0.87 -6.68 20.12
N THR A 266 1.72 -7.69 20.24
CA THR A 266 1.95 -8.70 19.20
C THR A 266 0.78 -9.67 19.05
N ARG A 267 -0.15 -9.74 20.01
CA ARG A 267 -1.37 -10.56 19.88
C ARG A 267 -2.29 -10.06 18.76
N MET A 268 -2.16 -8.79 18.36
CA MET A 268 -2.90 -8.21 17.24
C MET A 268 -2.36 -8.64 15.85
N LEU A 269 -1.35 -9.51 15.81
CA LEU A 269 -0.91 -10.20 14.58
C LEU A 269 -1.78 -11.42 14.25
N ASP A 270 -2.69 -11.81 15.15
CA ASP A 270 -3.64 -12.90 14.99
C ASP A 270 -5.00 -12.34 14.49
N PRO A 271 -5.47 -12.73 13.29
CA PRO A 271 -6.75 -12.26 12.75
C PRO A 271 -7.94 -12.47 13.69
N ASP A 272 -8.00 -13.60 14.41
CA ASP A 272 -9.11 -13.90 15.33
C ASP A 272 -9.13 -12.92 16.50
N ARG A 273 -7.94 -12.47 16.94
CA ARG A 273 -7.80 -11.47 17.99
C ARG A 273 -8.20 -10.08 17.51
N VAL A 274 -7.84 -9.71 16.28
CA VAL A 274 -8.22 -8.43 15.67
C VAL A 274 -9.73 -8.27 15.66
N GLU A 275 -10.47 -9.28 15.21
CA GLU A 275 -11.94 -9.20 15.13
C GLU A 275 -12.57 -9.09 16.53
N GLY A 276 -12.09 -9.88 17.48
CA GLY A 276 -12.53 -9.83 18.87
C GLY A 276 -12.27 -8.46 19.52
N GLU A 277 -11.09 -7.89 19.28
CA GLU A 277 -10.68 -6.57 19.78
C GLU A 277 -11.59 -5.46 19.24
N LEU A 278 -11.81 -5.43 17.91
CA LEU A 278 -12.69 -4.45 17.26
C LEU A 278 -14.13 -4.54 17.79
N LYS A 279 -14.67 -5.74 17.97
CA LYS A 279 -16.03 -5.94 18.49
C LYS A 279 -16.16 -5.49 19.95
N LYS A 280 -15.18 -5.82 20.77
CA LYS A 280 -15.21 -5.58 22.22
C LYS A 280 -14.94 -4.12 22.57
N ASN A 281 -13.86 -3.56 22.01
CA ASN A 281 -13.27 -2.32 22.51
C ASN A 281 -13.50 -1.12 21.60
N TYR A 282 -14.01 -1.31 20.38
CA TYR A 282 -14.33 -0.23 19.46
C TYR A 282 -15.82 -0.10 19.21
N ARG A 283 -16.26 1.10 18.84
CA ARG A 283 -17.62 1.37 18.37
C ARG A 283 -17.58 2.26 17.14
N LYS A 284 -18.52 2.04 16.22
CA LYS A 284 -18.69 2.87 15.03
C LYS A 284 -19.12 4.28 15.44
N ILE A 285 -18.56 5.30 14.80
CA ILE A 285 -18.93 6.70 15.01
C ILE A 285 -19.42 7.34 13.71
N SER A 286 -20.26 8.37 13.83
CA SER A 286 -20.75 9.20 12.72
C SER A 286 -20.42 10.69 12.90
N GLY A 287 -19.73 11.03 13.98
CA GLY A 287 -19.35 12.41 14.31
C GLY A 287 -17.97 12.79 13.77
N ASN A 288 -17.44 13.90 14.31
CA ASN A 288 -16.12 14.40 13.93
C ASN A 288 -15.02 13.42 14.39
N PRO A 289 -14.21 12.89 13.45
CA PRO A 289 -13.11 12.01 13.81
C PRO A 289 -12.02 12.76 14.58
N GLN A 290 -11.32 12.03 15.43
CA GLN A 290 -10.17 12.47 16.20
C GLN A 290 -8.96 11.64 15.81
N MET A 291 -7.77 12.23 15.94
CA MET A 291 -6.52 11.53 15.69
C MET A 291 -6.49 10.22 16.51
N GLY A 292 -6.28 9.10 15.82
CA GLY A 292 -6.28 7.78 16.45
C GLY A 292 -7.54 6.95 16.21
N ASP A 293 -8.64 7.55 15.75
CA ASP A 293 -9.81 6.79 15.31
C ASP A 293 -9.41 5.84 14.18
N LEU A 294 -10.02 4.66 14.14
CA LEU A 294 -9.78 3.68 13.09
C LEU A 294 -10.69 3.94 11.89
N VAL A 295 -10.12 3.84 10.70
CA VAL A 295 -10.85 3.76 9.45
C VAL A 295 -10.78 2.32 8.95
N LEU A 296 -11.92 1.63 8.98
CA LEU A 296 -12.04 0.26 8.48
C LEU A 296 -12.64 0.27 7.07
N PHE A 297 -11.94 -0.36 6.14
CA PHE A 297 -12.39 -0.56 4.76
C PHE A 297 -12.95 -1.97 4.61
N ARG A 298 -14.18 -2.07 4.11
CA ARG A 298 -14.92 -3.33 4.02
C ARG A 298 -15.47 -3.58 2.62
N GLN A 299 -15.39 -4.84 2.19
CA GLN A 299 -16.13 -5.33 1.03
C GLN A 299 -17.64 -5.40 1.33
N GLN A 300 -18.45 -5.59 0.29
CA GLN A 300 -19.91 -5.75 0.41
C GLN A 300 -20.33 -6.96 1.27
N ASN A 301 -19.50 -8.01 1.31
CA ASN A 301 -19.71 -9.19 2.18
C ASN A 301 -19.47 -8.91 3.67
N GLY A 302 -18.98 -7.71 4.02
CA GLY A 302 -18.68 -7.28 5.39
C GLY A 302 -17.25 -7.54 5.86
N GLU A 303 -16.43 -8.24 5.08
CA GLU A 303 -15.02 -8.53 5.38
C GLU A 303 -14.20 -7.23 5.44
N VAL A 304 -13.33 -7.10 6.45
CA VAL A 304 -12.39 -5.97 6.55
C VAL A 304 -11.16 -6.30 5.70
N VAL A 305 -10.97 -5.55 4.62
CA VAL A 305 -9.79 -5.73 3.73
C VAL A 305 -8.63 -4.83 4.11
N HIS A 306 -8.91 -3.74 4.83
CA HIS A 306 -7.87 -2.81 5.27
C HIS A 306 -8.25 -2.04 6.51
N SER A 307 -7.25 -1.60 7.26
CA SER A 307 -7.41 -0.74 8.43
C SER A 307 -6.33 0.33 8.45
N ALA A 308 -6.74 1.56 8.74
CA ALA A 308 -5.85 2.70 8.89
C ALA A 308 -6.25 3.53 10.10
N THR A 309 -5.36 4.42 10.53
CA THR A 309 -5.63 5.36 11.61
C THR A 309 -5.84 6.75 11.05
N TYR A 310 -6.92 7.40 11.44
CA TYR A 310 -7.19 8.80 11.09
C TYR A 310 -6.19 9.74 11.77
N ILE A 311 -5.63 10.68 11.01
CA ILE A 311 -4.69 11.71 11.51
C ILE A 311 -5.35 13.08 11.55
N ALA A 312 -5.80 13.61 10.40
CA ALA A 312 -6.52 14.88 10.30
C ALA A 312 -7.08 15.09 8.88
N GLU A 313 -8.22 15.78 8.77
CA GLU A 313 -8.97 16.02 7.52
C GLU A 313 -9.26 14.73 6.72
N ASP A 314 -8.45 14.44 5.70
CA ASP A 314 -8.53 13.26 4.85
C ASP A 314 -7.27 12.38 4.97
N VAL A 315 -6.32 12.73 5.84
CA VAL A 315 -5.04 12.05 5.98
C VAL A 315 -5.13 10.90 6.97
N LEU A 316 -4.63 9.74 6.54
CA LEU A 316 -4.56 8.48 7.26
C LEU A 316 -3.11 8.04 7.45
N PHE A 317 -2.78 7.54 8.63
CA PHE A 317 -1.59 6.72 8.85
C PHE A 317 -1.93 5.27 8.54
N THR A 318 -1.17 4.66 7.65
CA THR A 318 -1.46 3.32 7.13
C THR A 318 -0.17 2.54 6.87
N LYS A 319 -0.30 1.21 6.95
CA LYS A 319 0.65 0.27 6.36
C LYS A 319 -0.08 -0.47 5.25
N ASN A 320 0.34 -0.33 4.00
CA ASN A 320 -0.41 -0.81 2.84
C ASN A 320 -0.25 -2.31 2.59
N GLY A 321 -0.65 -3.13 3.57
CA GLY A 321 -0.58 -4.58 3.52
C GLY A 321 0.50 -5.18 4.43
N GLU A 322 0.71 -6.48 4.28
CA GLU A 322 1.69 -7.26 5.02
C GLU A 322 3.07 -7.22 4.34
N GLY A 323 4.12 -7.50 5.11
CA GLY A 323 5.46 -7.73 4.58
C GLY A 323 6.40 -6.51 4.62
N VAL A 324 7.67 -6.80 4.37
CA VAL A 324 8.80 -5.87 4.48
C VAL A 324 8.87 -4.84 3.34
N TYR A 325 8.18 -5.10 2.23
CA TYR A 325 8.12 -4.20 1.07
C TYR A 325 7.00 -3.16 1.15
N GLN A 326 6.16 -3.21 2.20
CA GLN A 326 5.09 -2.25 2.41
C GLN A 326 5.52 -1.23 3.49
N PRO A 327 5.59 0.07 3.18
CA PRO A 327 5.99 1.07 4.16
C PRO A 327 4.85 1.44 5.10
N TRP A 328 5.19 2.07 6.22
CA TRP A 328 4.26 2.93 6.96
C TRP A 328 4.35 4.35 6.41
N LEU A 329 3.21 4.95 6.08
CA LEU A 329 3.19 6.28 5.46
C LEU A 329 1.88 7.02 5.73
N LEU A 330 1.81 8.27 5.27
CA LEU A 330 0.60 9.09 5.30
C LEU A 330 -0.07 9.08 3.92
N MET A 331 -1.36 8.81 3.86
CA MET A 331 -2.15 8.82 2.61
C MET A 331 -3.46 9.55 2.79
N ASN A 332 -3.98 10.08 1.68
CA ASN A 332 -5.36 10.53 1.67
C ASN A 332 -6.29 9.32 1.69
N ALA A 333 -7.45 9.46 2.34
CA ALA A 333 -8.45 8.42 2.39
C ALA A 333 -8.92 8.02 0.98
N THR A 334 -9.00 8.98 0.05
CA THR A 334 -9.32 8.71 -1.37
C THR A 334 -8.28 7.83 -2.04
N ASP A 335 -7.01 8.04 -1.73
CA ASP A 335 -5.89 7.26 -2.28
C ASP A 335 -5.92 5.82 -1.77
N VAL A 336 -6.21 5.63 -0.47
CA VAL A 336 -6.41 4.31 0.13
C VAL A 336 -7.62 3.62 -0.48
N ILE A 337 -8.75 4.32 -0.66
CA ILE A 337 -9.95 3.77 -1.28
C ILE A 337 -9.66 3.31 -2.71
N GLY A 338 -8.93 4.09 -3.50
CA GLY A 338 -8.54 3.71 -4.86
C GLY A 338 -7.78 2.39 -4.88
N ILE A 339 -6.78 2.24 -4.00
CA ILE A 339 -5.95 1.03 -3.90
C ILE A 339 -6.82 -0.19 -3.59
N TYR A 340 -7.59 -0.15 -2.51
CA TYR A 340 -8.33 -1.32 -2.07
C TYR A 340 -9.58 -1.59 -2.91
N ARG A 341 -10.12 -0.58 -3.61
CA ARG A 341 -11.17 -0.80 -4.61
C ARG A 341 -10.63 -1.57 -5.82
N ASN A 342 -9.42 -1.23 -6.27
CA ASN A 342 -8.78 -1.96 -7.36
C ASN A 342 -8.51 -3.43 -6.99
N LEU A 343 -8.06 -3.68 -5.76
CA LEU A 343 -7.74 -5.03 -5.30
C LEU A 343 -8.96 -5.90 -4.96
N HIS A 344 -10.03 -5.31 -4.43
CA HIS A 344 -11.15 -6.07 -3.85
C HIS A 344 -12.53 -5.72 -4.45
N GLY A 345 -12.59 -4.88 -5.48
CA GLY A 345 -13.85 -4.36 -6.02
C GLY A 345 -14.48 -3.32 -5.10
N GLU A 346 -15.81 -3.14 -5.14
CA GLU A 346 -16.46 -2.10 -4.36
C GLU A 346 -16.28 -2.27 -2.85
N ILE A 347 -15.78 -1.19 -2.21
CA ILE A 347 -15.53 -1.13 -0.77
C ILE A 347 -16.20 0.09 -0.14
N SER A 348 -16.48 -0.01 1.16
CA SER A 348 -16.97 1.07 2.00
C SER A 348 -15.98 1.39 3.12
N ALA A 349 -15.93 2.65 3.55
CA ALA A 349 -15.12 3.09 4.68
C ALA A 349 -16.01 3.43 5.88
N SER A 350 -15.57 3.08 7.09
CA SER A 350 -16.30 3.39 8.32
C SER A 350 -15.36 3.73 9.47
N LEU A 351 -15.76 4.72 10.28
CA LEU A 351 -14.98 5.23 11.41
C LEU A 351 -15.33 4.51 12.71
N TYR A 352 -14.31 4.20 13.51
CA TYR A 352 -14.44 3.57 14.82
C TYR A 352 -13.58 4.27 15.85
N ARG A 353 -14.12 4.44 17.06
CA ARG A 353 -13.42 4.98 18.22
C ARG A 353 -13.29 3.92 19.30
N HIS A 354 -12.15 3.89 19.98
CA HIS A 354 -11.97 3.08 21.16
C HIS A 354 -12.90 3.57 22.27
N ARG A 355 -13.56 2.64 22.98
CA ARG A 355 -14.62 2.96 23.95
C ARG A 355 -14.14 3.79 25.14
N ASP A 356 -12.87 3.66 25.50
CA ASP A 356 -12.26 4.36 26.63
C ASP A 356 -11.74 5.79 26.31
N TRP A 357 -11.97 6.30 25.09
CA TRP A 357 -11.44 7.61 24.65
C TRP A 357 -12.50 8.72 24.57
N ASP A 358 -13.67 8.52 25.16
CA ASP A 358 -14.65 9.61 25.36
C ASP A 358 -14.43 10.39 26.64
#